data_AF-X6LR01-F1
#
_entry.id   AF-X6LR01-F1
#
_cell.length_a   1.000
_cell.length_b   1.000
_cell.length_c   1.000
_cell.angle_alpha   90.00
_cell.angle_beta   90.00
_cell.angle_gamma   90.00
#
_symmetry.space_group_name_H-M   'P 1'
#
loop_
_entity.id
_entity.type
_entity.pdbx_description
1 polymer ?
#
loop_
_entity_poly.entity_id
_entity_poly.type
_entity_poly.pdbx_seq_one_letter_code
_entity_poly.pdbx_strand_id
1 'polypeptide(L)'
;LKYGRYGSGYRTFRLSDDHQYLIWFSSKKDSENARVPIKEIVEIKIGKESDVVKKSKDEEIHETSFTVVYGKDLKQLNVTAKSPKEAYVWAQGLKILSDAAKFKLNK
;
A
#
# COMPACT_ATOMS: atom_id res chain seq x y z
N LEU A 1 1.87 8.54 6.11
CA LEU A 1 2.37 9.43 5.05
C LEU A 1 2.39 8.67 3.73
N LYS A 2 1.75 9.18 2.68
CA LYS A 2 1.82 8.57 1.34
C LYS A 2 2.84 9.33 0.49
N TYR A 3 3.71 8.62 -0.20
CA TYR A 3 4.67 9.18 -1.16
C TYR A 3 4.14 9.02 -2.59
N GLY A 4 4.05 10.12 -3.32
CA GLY A 4 3.62 10.13 -4.73
C GLY A 4 4.50 11.01 -5.60
N ARG A 5 4.18 11.06 -6.90
CA ARG A 5 4.91 11.84 -7.92
C ARG A 5 5.05 13.34 -7.58
N TYR A 6 4.09 13.88 -6.83
CA TYR A 6 4.02 15.31 -6.48
C TYR A 6 4.38 15.61 -5.03
N GLY A 7 5.09 14.69 -4.36
CA GLY A 7 5.51 14.83 -2.96
C GLY A 7 4.80 13.89 -1.99
N SER A 8 5.03 14.13 -0.71
CA SER A 8 4.47 13.35 0.41
C SER A 8 3.28 14.07 1.06
N GLY A 9 2.32 13.32 1.58
CA GLY A 9 1.19 13.90 2.30
C GLY A 9 0.44 12.91 3.17
N TYR A 10 -0.18 13.39 4.26
CA TYR A 10 -0.99 12.56 5.14
C TYR A 10 -2.27 12.13 4.42
N ARG A 11 -2.60 10.84 4.57
CA ARG A 11 -3.73 10.19 3.94
C ARG A 11 -4.30 9.18 4.92
N THR A 12 -5.62 9.16 5.05
CA THR A 12 -6.33 8.10 5.78
C THR A 12 -6.57 6.95 4.82
N PHE A 13 -6.12 5.76 5.20
CA PHE A 13 -6.33 4.52 4.45
C PHE A 13 -7.41 3.69 5.14
N ARG A 14 -8.22 2.99 4.36
CA ARG A 14 -9.16 1.97 4.84
C ARG A 14 -9.32 0.88 3.79
N LEU A 15 -9.85 -0.26 4.18
CA LEU A 15 -10.41 -1.22 3.22
C LEU A 15 -11.80 -0.76 2.79
N SER A 16 -12.22 -1.12 1.58
CA SER A 16 -13.64 -1.08 1.20
C SER A 16 -14.44 -2.09 2.04
N ASP A 17 -15.75 -1.88 2.14
CA ASP A 17 -16.63 -2.71 2.98
C ASP A 17 -16.66 -4.18 2.54
N ASP A 18 -16.43 -4.45 1.25
CA ASP A 18 -16.31 -5.78 0.64
C ASP A 18 -14.89 -6.36 0.68
N HIS A 19 -13.95 -5.61 1.28
CA HIS A 19 -12.51 -5.88 1.32
C HIS A 19 -11.85 -6.13 -0.05
N GLN A 20 -12.46 -5.68 -1.16
CA GLN A 20 -11.91 -5.83 -2.50
C GLN A 20 -10.91 -4.74 -2.88
N TYR A 21 -10.88 -3.63 -2.14
CA TYR A 21 -10.03 -2.48 -2.42
C TYR A 21 -9.37 -1.93 -1.15
N LEU A 22 -8.10 -1.54 -1.26
CA LEU A 22 -7.48 -0.58 -0.35
C LEU A 22 -7.74 0.82 -0.89
N ILE A 23 -8.32 1.72 -0.09
CA ILE A 23 -8.74 3.06 -0.53
C ILE A 23 -8.16 4.15 0.38
N TRP A 24 -7.94 5.35 -0.18
CA TRP A 24 -7.52 6.52 0.60
C TRP A 24 -8.20 7.80 0.12
N PHE A 25 -8.39 8.75 1.02
CA PHE A 25 -8.94 10.06 0.64
C PHE A 25 -7.92 10.89 -0.16
N SER A 26 -8.35 11.53 -1.24
CA SER A 26 -7.53 12.44 -2.04
C SER A 26 -8.37 13.61 -2.54
N SER A 27 -8.10 14.84 -2.13
CA SER A 27 -8.85 16.01 -2.60
C SER A 27 -8.68 16.30 -4.10
N LYS A 28 -7.60 15.77 -4.72
CA LYS A 28 -7.24 15.99 -6.14
C LYS A 28 -7.57 14.81 -7.05
N LYS A 29 -8.20 13.74 -6.54
CA LYS A 29 -8.55 12.54 -7.32
C LYS A 29 -9.91 12.05 -6.88
N ASP A 30 -10.73 11.61 -7.82
CA ASP A 30 -11.93 10.85 -7.49
C ASP A 30 -11.59 9.56 -6.71
N SER A 31 -12.60 8.96 -6.08
CA SER A 31 -12.46 7.72 -5.33
C SER A 31 -12.02 6.53 -6.20
N GLU A 32 -12.31 6.54 -7.50
CA GLU A 32 -11.94 5.46 -8.41
C GLU A 32 -10.43 5.41 -8.67
N ASN A 33 -9.76 6.56 -8.63
CA ASN A 33 -8.33 6.72 -8.83
C ASN A 33 -7.53 6.71 -7.51
N ALA A 34 -8.22 6.63 -6.37
CA ALA A 34 -7.63 6.62 -5.04
C ALA A 34 -7.76 5.24 -4.36
N ARG A 35 -7.54 4.17 -5.14
CA ARG A 35 -7.66 2.78 -4.69
C ARG A 35 -6.59 1.85 -5.28
N VAL A 36 -6.39 0.72 -4.62
CA VAL A 36 -5.67 -0.46 -5.11
C VAL A 36 -6.63 -1.65 -5.05
N PRO A 37 -6.94 -2.33 -6.16
CA PRO A 37 -7.67 -3.59 -6.12
C PRO A 37 -6.82 -4.66 -5.43
N ILE A 38 -7.36 -5.28 -4.37
CA ILE A 38 -6.65 -6.27 -3.55
C ILE A 38 -6.18 -7.46 -4.40
N LYS A 39 -7.03 -7.94 -5.32
CA LYS A 39 -6.70 -9.04 -6.24
C LYS A 39 -5.54 -8.73 -7.19
N GLU A 40 -5.25 -7.44 -7.43
CA GLU A 40 -4.19 -7.00 -8.34
C GLU A 40 -2.87 -6.72 -7.63
N ILE A 41 -2.80 -6.90 -6.30
CA ILE A 41 -1.53 -6.79 -5.57
C ILE A 41 -0.60 -7.89 -6.09
N VAL A 42 0.56 -7.51 -6.61
CA VAL A 42 1.60 -8.41 -7.11
C VAL A 42 2.56 -8.75 -5.97
N GLU A 43 2.97 -7.74 -5.21
CA GLU A 43 4.00 -7.84 -4.19
C GLU A 43 3.78 -6.78 -3.11
N ILE A 44 4.17 -7.10 -1.88
CA ILE A 44 4.26 -6.14 -0.77
C ILE A 44 5.67 -6.21 -0.21
N LYS A 45 6.37 -5.07 -0.22
CA LYS A 45 7.71 -4.89 0.34
C LYS A 45 7.61 -4.07 1.61
N ILE A 46 8.27 -4.46 2.69
CA ILE A 46 8.21 -3.78 3.98
C ILE A 46 9.62 -3.51 4.50
N GLY A 47 9.79 -2.49 5.34
CA GLY A 47 11.08 -2.22 5.96
C GLY A 47 12.07 -1.69 4.93
N LYS A 48 13.30 -2.18 5.03
CA LYS A 48 14.42 -1.87 4.12
C LYS A 48 14.16 -2.24 2.65
N GLU A 49 13.22 -3.15 2.38
CA GLU A 49 12.86 -3.53 1.02
C GLU A 49 11.90 -2.54 0.35
N SER A 50 11.27 -1.64 1.13
CA SER A 50 10.32 -0.67 0.62
C SER A 50 11.00 0.32 -0.34
N ASP A 51 10.34 0.62 -1.46
CA ASP A 51 10.78 1.64 -2.41
C ASP A 51 10.62 3.08 -1.86
N VAL A 52 10.00 3.24 -0.68
CA VAL A 52 10.07 4.50 0.11
C VAL A 52 11.51 4.77 0.53
N VAL A 53 12.19 3.74 1.04
CA VAL A 53 13.54 3.83 1.60
C VAL A 53 14.56 4.20 0.52
N LYS A 54 14.37 3.75 -0.72
CA LYS A 54 15.24 4.16 -1.83
C LYS A 54 15.20 5.66 -2.13
N LYS A 55 14.17 6.37 -1.66
CA LYS A 55 13.96 7.81 -1.90
C LYS A 55 14.34 8.68 -0.71
N SER A 56 14.69 8.08 0.44
CA SER A 56 15.03 8.79 1.67
C SER A 56 16.33 8.23 2.26
N LYS A 57 17.20 9.10 2.79
CA LYS A 57 18.37 8.64 3.57
C LYS A 57 18.05 8.44 5.05
N ASP A 58 16.80 8.67 5.44
CA ASP A 58 16.34 8.59 6.81
C ASP A 58 16.08 7.13 7.20
N GLU A 59 16.93 6.57 8.06
CA GLU A 59 16.81 5.19 8.52
C GLU A 59 15.62 4.98 9.46
N GLU A 60 15.14 6.03 10.13
CA GLU A 60 14.03 5.94 11.08
C GLU A 60 12.71 5.58 10.39
N ILE A 61 12.57 5.92 9.10
CA ILE A 61 11.37 5.59 8.34
C ILE A 61 11.37 4.17 7.77
N HIS A 62 12.49 3.44 7.85
CA HIS A 62 12.60 2.12 7.21
C HIS A 62 11.55 1.16 7.76
N GLU A 63 11.57 0.92 9.08
CA GLU A 63 10.68 -0.03 9.74
C GLU A 63 9.21 0.40 9.74
N THR A 64 8.94 1.68 9.49
CA THR A 64 7.58 2.21 9.37
C THR A 64 7.08 2.24 7.94
N SER A 65 7.88 1.81 6.95
CA SER A 65 7.54 1.92 5.53
C SER A 65 7.20 0.60 4.87
N PHE A 66 6.25 0.66 3.94
CA PHE A 66 5.94 -0.43 3.03
C PHE A 66 5.55 0.09 1.63
N THR A 67 5.70 -0.77 0.64
CA THR A 67 5.35 -0.54 -0.75
C THR A 67 4.43 -1.65 -1.22
N VAL A 68 3.27 -1.27 -1.77
CA VAL A 68 2.36 -2.18 -2.47
C VAL A 68 2.61 -2.02 -3.97
N VAL A 69 3.02 -3.10 -4.63
CA VAL A 69 3.13 -3.19 -6.09
C VAL A 69 1.88 -3.87 -6.62
N TYR A 70 1.20 -3.27 -7.59
CA TYR A 70 -0.09 -3.75 -8.08
C TYR A 70 -0.32 -3.49 -9.57
N GLY A 71 -1.22 -4.26 -10.16
CA GLY A 71 -1.61 -4.16 -11.56
C GLY A 71 -0.55 -4.68 -12.53
N LYS A 72 -0.92 -4.77 -13.82
CA LYS A 72 -0.03 -5.25 -14.88
C LYS A 72 1.14 -4.31 -15.17
N ASP A 73 0.95 -3.02 -14.93
CA ASP A 73 1.97 -1.98 -15.11
C ASP A 73 2.83 -1.75 -13.85
N LEU A 74 2.72 -2.63 -12.85
CA LEU A 74 3.52 -2.63 -11.63
C LEU A 74 3.52 -1.27 -10.91
N LYS A 75 2.33 -0.64 -10.84
CA LYS A 75 2.15 0.61 -10.09
C LYS A 75 2.56 0.41 -8.65
N GLN A 76 3.11 1.47 -8.05
CA GLN A 76 3.54 1.46 -6.67
C GLN A 76 2.72 2.42 -5.81
N LEU A 77 2.25 1.92 -4.68
CA LEU A 77 1.77 2.71 -3.57
C LEU A 77 2.80 2.65 -2.44
N ASN A 78 3.47 3.77 -2.20
CA ASN A 78 4.53 3.92 -1.21
C ASN A 78 3.99 4.62 0.04
N VAL A 79 4.10 3.98 1.21
CA VAL A 79 3.47 4.41 2.47
C VAL A 79 4.46 4.29 3.63
N THR A 80 4.52 5.32 4.46
CA THR A 80 5.15 5.29 5.80
C THR A 80 4.05 5.43 6.85
N ALA A 81 3.87 4.42 7.68
CA ALA A 81 2.92 4.40 8.78
C ALA A 81 3.43 5.20 9.99
N LYS A 82 2.62 5.35 11.04
CA LYS A 82 3.02 6.06 12.27
C LYS A 82 3.91 5.21 13.18
N SER A 83 3.88 3.89 13.01
CA SER A 83 4.70 2.97 13.79
C SER A 83 5.05 1.71 12.97
N PRO A 84 6.11 0.97 13.36
CA PRO A 84 6.46 -0.28 12.70
C PRO A 84 5.34 -1.32 12.79
N LYS A 85 4.65 -1.34 13.93
CA LYS A 85 3.49 -2.22 14.14
C LYS A 85 2.37 -1.92 13.14
N GLU A 86 2.05 -0.64 12.91
CA GLU A 86 1.03 -0.24 11.94
C GLU A 86 1.44 -0.62 10.51
N ALA A 87 2.70 -0.38 10.12
CA ALA A 87 3.22 -0.81 8.82
C ALA A 87 3.10 -2.32 8.62
N TYR A 88 3.48 -3.09 9.64
CA TYR A 88 3.40 -4.55 9.63
C TYR A 88 1.96 -5.05 9.50
N VAL A 89 1.03 -4.51 10.30
CA VAL A 89 -0.39 -4.90 10.25
C VAL A 89 -0.98 -4.65 8.86
N TRP A 90 -0.69 -3.49 8.26
CA TRP A 90 -1.13 -3.19 6.90
C TRP A 90 -0.52 -4.14 5.87
N ALA A 91 0.81 -4.32 5.89
CA ALA A 91 1.50 -5.15 4.92
C ALA A 91 1.03 -6.61 4.98
N GLN A 92 0.96 -7.19 6.18
CA GLN A 92 0.52 -8.58 6.37
C GLN A 92 -0.97 -8.75 6.06
N GLY A 93 -1.82 -7.84 6.53
CA GLY A 93 -3.26 -7.89 6.26
C GLY A 93 -3.56 -7.85 4.77
N LEU A 94 -2.92 -6.94 4.03
CA LEU A 94 -3.07 -6.84 2.58
C LEU A 94 -2.55 -8.07 1.84
N LYS A 95 -1.44 -8.68 2.30
CA LYS A 95 -0.91 -9.92 1.74
C LYS A 95 -1.90 -11.06 1.88
N ILE A 96 -2.41 -11.28 3.09
CA ILE A 96 -3.42 -12.32 3.38
C ILE A 96 -4.68 -12.12 2.52
N LEU A 97 -5.18 -10.89 2.44
CA LEU A 97 -6.37 -10.58 1.63
C LEU A 97 -6.13 -10.82 0.14
N SER A 98 -4.97 -10.42 -0.39
CA SER A 98 -4.57 -10.66 -1.78
C SER A 98 -4.49 -12.16 -2.09
N ASP A 99 -3.83 -12.92 -1.24
CA ASP A 99 -3.63 -14.37 -1.43
C ASP A 99 -4.98 -15.10 -1.40
N ALA A 100 -5.87 -14.73 -0.47
CA ALA A 100 -7.23 -15.24 -0.40
C ALA A 100 -8.06 -14.88 -1.65
N ALA A 101 -7.95 -13.64 -2.15
CA ALA A 101 -8.66 -13.20 -3.35
C ALA A 101 -8.21 -13.97 -4.60
N LYS A 102 -6.90 -14.19 -4.76
CA LYS A 102 -6.34 -14.97 -5.87
C LYS A 102 -6.71 -16.44 -5.82
N PHE A 103 -6.72 -17.03 -4.62
CA PHE A 103 -7.15 -18.42 -4.43
C PHE A 103 -8.61 -18.63 -4.87
N LYS A 104 -9.50 -17.68 -4.56
CA LYS A 104 -10.90 -17.73 -4.99
C LYS A 104 -11.08 -17.62 -6.52
N LEU A 105 -10.18 -16.95 -7.22
CA LEU A 105 -10.24 -16.80 -8.69
C LEU A 105 -9.78 -18.05 -9.45
N ASN A 106 -9.00 -18.92 -8.80
CA ASN A 106 -8.44 -20.14 -9.39
C ASN A 106 -9.30 -21.39 -9.11
N LYS A 107 -10.47 -21.21 -8.49
CA LYS A 107 -11.49 -22.24 -8.28
C LYS A 107 -12.66 -21.99 -9.23
#